data_AF-A0A521GUU6-F1
#
_entry.id   AF-A0A521GUU6-F1
#
_cell.length_a   1.000
_cell.length_b   1.000
_cell.length_c   1.000
_cell.angle_alpha   90.00
_cell.angle_beta   90.00
_cell.angle_gamma   90.00
#
_symmetry.space_group_name_H-M   'P 1'
#
loop_
_entity.id
_entity.type
_entity.pdbx_description
1 polymer ?
#
loop_
_entity_poly.entity_id
_entity_poly.type
_entity_poly.pdbx_seq_one_letter_code
_entity_poly.pdbx_strand_id
1 'polypeptide(L)'
;MQPGRLTLLLIPALGALSVRPAAAQDFNADGRPDLAVGVPYEDGGADMSGTVHVFYGEPGGFLTAANHQIWSQGTTGLGETPEAGDRFGYALAWGDINADGYDDLAIGIPGEDYASYANAGAVAVLYGYTRSGLTAIGNQFWTDTSIRAGDHFGLNLAGGGAGDGSFLAISSPNRDVGAAVDAGAVTVLYGDGYVNGLVPDGRQVWTQNSPGIGDACESYDLFGFGRYGG
;
A
#
# COMPACT_ATOMS: atom_id res chain seq x y z
N MET A 1 64.52 -13.89 -19.96
CA MET A 1 63.18 -13.47 -19.51
C MET A 1 62.19 -13.83 -20.60
N GLN A 2 61.32 -14.81 -20.39
CA GLN A 2 60.19 -15.05 -21.28
C GLN A 2 59.01 -14.18 -20.85
N PRO A 3 58.30 -13.51 -21.77
CA PRO A 3 57.09 -12.79 -21.42
C PRO A 3 55.99 -13.79 -21.05
N GLY A 4 55.35 -13.57 -19.89
CA GLY A 4 54.27 -14.39 -19.36
C GLY A 4 53.04 -14.37 -20.27
N ARG A 5 52.49 -15.55 -20.54
CA ARG A 5 51.26 -15.75 -21.29
C ARG A 5 50.07 -15.49 -20.35
N LEU A 6 49.33 -14.40 -20.56
CA LEU A 6 48.04 -14.18 -19.91
C LEU A 6 47.00 -15.14 -20.50
N THR A 7 46.45 -16.02 -19.66
CA THR A 7 45.25 -16.81 -20.00
C THR A 7 44.02 -16.00 -19.59
N LEU A 8 43.30 -15.46 -20.57
CA LEU A 8 42.02 -14.80 -20.36
C LEU A 8 40.96 -15.87 -20.03
N LEU A 9 40.47 -15.90 -18.78
CA LEU A 9 39.31 -16.71 -18.42
C LEU A 9 38.07 -16.00 -18.99
N LEU A 10 37.43 -16.56 -20.02
CA LEU A 10 36.08 -16.15 -20.40
C LEU A 10 35.11 -16.60 -19.30
N ILE A 11 34.65 -15.67 -18.48
CA ILE A 11 33.42 -15.85 -17.71
C ILE A 11 32.28 -15.70 -18.74
N PRO A 12 31.41 -16.70 -18.95
CA PRO A 12 30.26 -16.48 -19.82
C PRO A 12 29.44 -15.34 -19.22
N ALA A 13 29.20 -14.30 -20.02
CA ALA A 13 28.24 -13.27 -19.64
C ALA A 13 26.91 -13.98 -19.39
N LEU A 14 26.51 -14.06 -18.13
CA LEU A 14 25.12 -14.31 -17.78
C LEU A 14 24.33 -13.25 -18.55
N GLY A 15 23.51 -13.67 -19.50
CA GLY A 15 22.70 -12.75 -20.28
C GLY A 15 22.01 -11.81 -19.32
N ALA A 16 22.20 -10.50 -19.51
CA ALA A 16 21.45 -9.51 -18.76
C ALA A 16 19.98 -9.90 -18.89
N LEU A 17 19.36 -10.23 -17.76
CA LEU A 17 17.93 -10.46 -17.69
C LEU A 17 17.31 -9.22 -18.33
N SER A 18 16.61 -9.39 -19.46
CA SER A 18 15.83 -8.31 -20.04
C SER A 18 14.68 -8.07 -19.07
N VAL A 19 14.93 -7.26 -18.04
CA VAL A 19 13.89 -6.71 -17.19
C VAL A 19 13.09 -5.81 -18.12
N ARG A 20 12.00 -6.34 -18.65
CA ARG A 20 10.94 -5.49 -19.18
C ARG A 20 10.57 -4.58 -18.02
N PRO A 21 10.48 -3.25 -18.20
CA PRO A 21 9.87 -2.44 -17.15
C PRO A 21 8.52 -3.10 -16.84
N ALA A 22 8.32 -3.51 -15.58
CA ALA A 22 7.04 -4.04 -15.15
C ALA A 22 5.98 -3.01 -15.54
N ALA A 23 4.88 -3.47 -16.13
CA ALA A 23 3.74 -2.61 -16.33
C ALA A 23 3.30 -2.13 -14.94
N ALA A 24 3.13 -0.82 -14.75
CA ALA A 24 2.59 -0.33 -13.50
C ALA A 24 1.18 -0.91 -13.30
N GLN A 25 0.88 -1.33 -12.08
CA GLN A 25 -0.34 -2.04 -11.69
C GLN A 25 -0.48 -3.43 -12.33
N ASP A 26 0.57 -4.25 -12.39
CA ASP A 26 0.49 -5.64 -12.88
C ASP A 26 0.52 -6.64 -11.71
N PHE A 27 -0.65 -6.91 -11.11
CA PHE A 27 -0.76 -7.72 -9.90
C PHE A 27 -0.56 -9.23 -10.16
N ASN A 28 -0.71 -9.66 -11.42
CA ASN A 28 -0.60 -11.07 -11.82
C ASN A 28 0.68 -11.39 -12.62
N ALA A 29 1.50 -10.38 -12.89
CA ALA A 29 2.78 -10.44 -13.59
C ALA A 29 2.71 -10.99 -15.02
N ASP A 30 1.62 -10.71 -15.74
CA ASP A 30 1.44 -11.15 -17.12
C ASP A 30 2.00 -10.16 -18.17
N GLY A 31 2.52 -9.03 -17.71
CA GLY A 31 3.08 -7.95 -18.51
C GLY A 31 2.03 -6.96 -19.01
N ARG A 32 0.85 -6.92 -18.40
CA ARG A 32 -0.25 -6.00 -18.74
C ARG A 32 -0.72 -5.28 -17.46
N PRO A 33 -0.97 -3.97 -17.54
CA PRO A 33 -1.60 -3.27 -16.43
C PRO A 33 -3.00 -3.82 -16.14
N ASP A 34 -3.25 -4.07 -14.87
CA ASP A 34 -4.52 -4.38 -14.25
C ASP A 34 -5.16 -3.09 -13.69
N LEU A 35 -6.39 -3.22 -13.18
CA LEU A 35 -7.13 -2.12 -12.56
C LEU A 35 -7.76 -2.56 -11.24
N ALA A 36 -7.39 -1.89 -10.15
CA ALA A 36 -8.08 -1.98 -8.87
C ALA A 36 -9.14 -0.87 -8.72
N VAL A 37 -10.34 -1.23 -8.28
CA VAL A 37 -11.47 -0.31 -8.08
C VAL A 37 -12.05 -0.52 -6.69
N GLY A 38 -11.98 0.53 -5.85
CA GLY A 38 -12.62 0.54 -4.55
C GLY A 38 -14.12 0.80 -4.64
N VAL A 39 -14.88 0.07 -3.82
CA VAL A 39 -16.33 0.23 -3.65
C VAL A 39 -16.62 0.37 -2.14
N PRO A 40 -16.17 1.48 -1.52
CA PRO A 40 -16.12 1.60 -0.05
C PRO A 40 -17.47 1.62 0.66
N TYR A 41 -18.59 1.64 -0.07
CA TYR A 41 -19.93 1.65 0.51
C TYR A 41 -20.74 0.41 0.13
N GLU A 42 -20.09 -0.62 -0.44
CA GLU A 42 -20.71 -1.92 -0.68
C GLU A 42 -20.81 -2.71 0.63
N ASP A 43 -21.78 -3.62 0.72
CA ASP A 43 -21.96 -4.50 1.88
C ASP A 43 -21.03 -5.72 1.80
N GLY A 44 -19.72 -5.48 1.90
CA GLY A 44 -18.64 -6.47 1.76
C GLY A 44 -18.49 -7.49 2.91
N GLY A 45 -19.52 -7.60 3.76
CA GLY A 45 -19.53 -8.42 4.98
C GLY A 45 -20.37 -7.79 6.10
N ALA A 46 -20.46 -6.45 6.11
CA ALA A 46 -21.35 -5.66 6.94
C ALA A 46 -21.83 -4.40 6.17
N ASP A 47 -22.82 -3.68 6.69
CA ASP A 47 -23.39 -2.47 6.07
C ASP A 47 -22.30 -1.44 5.76
N MET A 48 -22.12 -1.10 4.48
CA MET A 48 -21.08 -0.15 4.03
C MET A 48 -19.64 -0.51 4.48
N SER A 49 -19.33 -1.80 4.67
CA SER A 49 -17.99 -2.25 5.06
C SER A 49 -16.98 -2.18 3.91
N GLY A 50 -17.45 -2.12 2.66
CA GLY A 50 -16.66 -1.89 1.46
C GLY A 50 -16.04 -3.14 0.82
N THR A 51 -15.70 -3.02 -0.47
CA THR A 51 -14.96 -4.02 -1.25
C THR A 51 -13.95 -3.37 -2.21
N VAL A 52 -13.07 -4.18 -2.79
CA VAL A 52 -12.19 -3.81 -3.91
C VAL A 52 -12.31 -4.86 -5.01
N HIS A 53 -12.47 -4.42 -6.25
CA HIS A 53 -12.47 -5.28 -7.44
C HIS A 53 -11.17 -5.12 -8.22
N VAL A 54 -10.57 -6.22 -8.67
CA VAL A 54 -9.34 -6.21 -9.48
C VAL A 54 -9.60 -6.84 -10.84
N PHE A 55 -9.59 -6.00 -11.88
CA PHE A 55 -9.81 -6.35 -13.28
C PHE A 55 -8.47 -6.54 -13.98
N TYR A 56 -8.35 -7.58 -14.78
CA TYR A 56 -7.07 -7.92 -15.41
C TYR A 56 -6.91 -7.31 -16.80
N GLY A 57 -5.67 -6.98 -17.13
CA GLY A 57 -5.27 -6.54 -18.46
C GLY A 57 -5.38 -7.65 -19.51
N GLU A 58 -5.71 -7.29 -20.75
CA GLU A 58 -5.83 -8.18 -21.89
C GLU A 58 -5.00 -7.69 -23.10
N PRO A 59 -4.71 -8.56 -24.09
CA PRO A 59 -4.07 -8.16 -25.34
C PRO A 59 -4.73 -6.94 -25.99
N GLY A 60 -3.91 -5.96 -26.37
CA GLY A 60 -4.38 -4.72 -26.99
C GLY A 60 -4.63 -3.57 -26.00
N GLY A 61 -4.36 -3.77 -24.70
CA GLY A 61 -4.54 -2.73 -23.68
C GLY A 61 -5.97 -2.60 -23.18
N PHE A 62 -6.77 -3.66 -23.32
CA PHE A 62 -8.13 -3.73 -22.79
C PHE A 62 -8.13 -4.30 -21.36
N LEU A 63 -9.25 -4.14 -20.66
CA LEU A 63 -9.51 -4.79 -19.38
C LEU A 63 -10.59 -5.85 -19.53
N THR A 64 -10.54 -6.89 -18.68
CA THR A 64 -11.60 -7.89 -18.56
C THR A 64 -12.15 -7.99 -17.15
N ALA A 65 -13.46 -8.23 -17.05
CA ALA A 65 -14.12 -8.60 -15.81
C ALA A 65 -14.19 -10.13 -15.62
N ALA A 66 -13.78 -10.91 -16.62
CA ALA A 66 -13.72 -12.36 -16.49
C ALA A 66 -12.65 -12.75 -15.47
N ASN A 67 -13.04 -13.57 -14.50
CA ASN A 67 -12.16 -14.03 -13.41
C ASN A 67 -11.52 -12.90 -12.57
N HIS A 68 -12.12 -11.69 -12.55
CA HIS A 68 -11.68 -10.60 -11.69
C HIS A 68 -11.74 -11.01 -10.22
N GLN A 69 -10.86 -10.45 -9.38
CA GLN A 69 -10.88 -10.70 -7.94
C GLN A 69 -11.79 -9.70 -7.22
N ILE A 70 -12.42 -10.16 -6.15
CA ILE A 70 -13.15 -9.30 -5.21
C ILE A 70 -12.52 -9.51 -3.84
N TRP A 71 -12.14 -8.41 -3.21
CA TRP A 71 -11.54 -8.36 -1.88
C TRP A 71 -12.44 -7.56 -0.96
N SER A 72 -12.61 -8.05 0.26
CA SER A 72 -13.18 -7.32 1.38
C SER A 72 -12.42 -7.69 2.64
N GLN A 73 -12.61 -6.95 3.73
CA GLN A 73 -11.98 -7.29 5.00
C GLN A 73 -12.36 -8.71 5.47
N GLY A 74 -13.57 -9.17 5.16
CA GLY A 74 -14.04 -10.53 5.42
C GLY A 74 -13.39 -11.63 4.58
N THR A 75 -12.44 -11.31 3.70
CA THR A 75 -11.69 -12.31 2.94
C THR A 75 -10.80 -13.12 3.87
N THR A 76 -10.89 -14.44 3.80
CA THR A 76 -10.11 -15.35 4.64
C THR A 76 -8.62 -15.03 4.59
N GLY A 77 -8.04 -14.74 5.76
CA GLY A 77 -6.62 -14.45 5.93
C GLY A 77 -6.25 -12.98 5.80
N LEU A 78 -7.17 -12.07 5.43
CA LEU A 78 -6.85 -10.66 5.22
C LEU A 78 -6.76 -9.85 6.53
N GLY A 79 -7.44 -10.27 7.60
CA GLY A 79 -7.35 -9.61 8.89
C GLY A 79 -8.60 -9.77 9.76
N GLU A 80 -8.99 -8.66 10.39
CA GLU A 80 -10.13 -8.50 11.30
C GLU A 80 -11.49 -8.73 10.60
N THR A 81 -12.58 -8.63 11.35
CA THR A 81 -13.94 -8.93 10.85
C THR A 81 -14.59 -7.64 10.36
N PRO A 82 -15.22 -7.64 9.17
CA PRO A 82 -15.87 -6.44 8.64
C PRO A 82 -16.97 -5.95 9.57
N GLU A 83 -16.93 -4.65 9.84
CA GLU A 83 -17.84 -3.89 10.66
C GLU A 83 -18.57 -2.84 9.82
N ALA A 84 -19.67 -2.31 10.37
CA ALA A 84 -20.50 -1.38 9.64
C ALA A 84 -19.78 -0.03 9.52
N GLY A 85 -19.49 0.39 8.28
CA GLY A 85 -18.87 1.68 7.99
C GLY A 85 -17.34 1.69 7.88
N ASP A 86 -16.65 0.54 7.90
CA ASP A 86 -15.19 0.43 7.77
C ASP A 86 -14.64 1.03 6.48
N ARG A 87 -15.44 0.91 5.41
CA ARG A 87 -15.14 1.43 4.08
C ARG A 87 -13.85 0.88 3.49
N PHE A 88 -13.64 -0.43 3.58
CA PHE A 88 -12.57 -1.13 2.88
C PHE A 88 -12.55 -0.73 1.40
N GLY A 89 -11.39 -0.28 0.90
CA GLY A 89 -11.26 0.22 -0.47
C GLY A 89 -11.52 1.72 -0.62
N TYR A 90 -11.54 2.50 0.48
CA TYR A 90 -11.74 3.95 0.41
C TYR A 90 -10.60 4.66 -0.31
N ALA A 91 -9.37 4.22 -0.07
CA ALA A 91 -8.16 4.67 -0.75
C ALA A 91 -7.38 3.46 -1.23
N LEU A 92 -6.69 3.61 -2.37
CA LEU A 92 -5.86 2.57 -2.97
C LEU A 92 -4.50 3.17 -3.33
N ALA A 93 -3.45 2.39 -3.10
CA ALA A 93 -2.11 2.65 -3.60
C ALA A 93 -1.47 1.32 -4.00
N TRP A 94 -0.51 1.35 -4.92
CA TRP A 94 0.11 0.14 -5.46
C TRP A 94 1.60 0.33 -5.70
N GLY A 95 2.28 -0.78 -5.96
CA GLY A 95 3.70 -0.87 -6.29
C GLY A 95 4.30 -2.13 -5.68
N ASP A 96 5.55 -2.44 -6.01
CA ASP A 96 6.32 -3.54 -5.41
C ASP A 96 6.73 -3.20 -3.97
N ILE A 97 5.79 -3.35 -3.03
CA ILE A 97 5.91 -2.96 -1.62
C ILE A 97 6.85 -3.93 -0.89
N ASN A 98 6.80 -5.22 -1.24
CA ASN A 98 7.65 -6.25 -0.67
C ASN A 98 8.90 -6.58 -1.52
N ALA A 99 9.26 -5.78 -2.52
CA ALA A 99 10.48 -5.99 -3.30
C ALA A 99 10.63 -7.41 -3.92
N ASP A 100 9.52 -8.11 -4.18
CA ASP A 100 9.53 -9.44 -4.80
C ASP A 100 9.43 -9.40 -6.33
N GLY A 101 9.21 -8.20 -6.88
CA GLY A 101 9.14 -7.92 -8.31
C GLY A 101 7.73 -7.98 -8.90
N TYR A 102 6.70 -8.09 -8.07
CA TYR A 102 5.29 -7.98 -8.46
C TYR A 102 4.66 -6.72 -7.87
N ASP A 103 3.67 -6.14 -8.56
CA ASP A 103 2.93 -5.04 -7.95
C ASP A 103 1.99 -5.57 -6.86
N ASP A 104 1.98 -4.87 -5.74
CA ASP A 104 1.15 -5.10 -4.56
C ASP A 104 0.06 -4.04 -4.46
N LEU A 105 -0.95 -4.27 -3.63
CA LEU A 105 -2.05 -3.34 -3.38
C LEU A 105 -2.19 -3.01 -1.89
N ALA A 106 -2.03 -1.73 -1.56
CA ALA A 106 -2.41 -1.15 -0.28
C ALA A 106 -3.83 -0.58 -0.34
N ILE A 107 -4.62 -0.87 0.70
CA ILE A 107 -6.06 -0.63 0.77
C ILE A 107 -6.38 0.10 2.07
N GLY A 108 -6.92 1.31 1.97
CA GLY A 108 -7.34 2.12 3.11
C GLY A 108 -8.70 1.68 3.65
N ILE A 109 -8.80 1.66 4.98
CA ILE A 109 -9.98 1.27 5.76
C ILE A 109 -10.22 2.33 6.85
N PRO A 110 -10.54 3.58 6.49
CA PRO A 110 -10.55 4.70 7.44
C PRO A 110 -11.67 4.63 8.49
N GLY A 111 -12.66 3.76 8.30
CA GLY A 111 -13.74 3.51 9.25
C GLY A 111 -13.43 2.43 10.28
N GLU A 112 -12.31 1.69 10.13
CA GLU A 112 -11.95 0.60 11.02
C GLU A 112 -11.85 1.03 12.48
N ASP A 113 -12.39 0.22 13.39
CA ASP A 113 -12.20 0.40 14.82
C ASP A 113 -10.85 -0.17 15.28
N TYR A 114 -10.17 0.53 16.19
CA TYR A 114 -8.94 0.02 16.81
C TYR A 114 -9.05 0.00 18.32
N ALA A 115 -9.08 -1.20 18.89
CA ALA A 115 -9.32 -1.44 20.31
C ALA A 115 -10.64 -0.83 20.79
N SER A 116 -10.60 0.31 21.49
CA SER A 116 -11.80 1.03 21.95
C SER A 116 -12.04 2.34 21.20
N TYR A 117 -11.27 2.61 20.14
CA TYR A 117 -11.35 3.84 19.37
C TYR A 117 -12.10 3.59 18.08
N ALA A 118 -13.30 4.17 18.00
CA ALA A 118 -14.14 4.04 16.82
C ALA A 118 -13.57 4.82 15.63
N ASN A 119 -13.62 4.27 14.42
CA ASN A 119 -13.11 4.90 13.19
C ASN A 119 -11.66 5.42 13.32
N ALA A 120 -10.83 4.67 14.03
CA ALA A 120 -9.40 4.94 14.14
C ALA A 120 -8.70 4.79 12.78
N GLY A 121 -9.16 3.81 12.00
CA GLY A 121 -8.69 3.52 10.67
C GLY A 121 -7.56 2.50 10.61
N ALA A 122 -7.45 1.83 9.46
CA ALA A 122 -6.44 0.83 9.17
C ALA A 122 -6.04 0.84 7.69
N VAL A 123 -5.00 0.07 7.37
CA VAL A 123 -4.57 -0.23 6.00
C VAL A 123 -4.26 -1.71 5.87
N ALA A 124 -4.82 -2.36 4.86
CA ALA A 124 -4.41 -3.71 4.46
C ALA A 124 -3.45 -3.63 3.27
N VAL A 125 -2.46 -4.53 3.21
CA VAL A 125 -1.56 -4.69 2.06
C VAL A 125 -1.65 -6.12 1.56
N LEU A 126 -2.07 -6.31 0.31
CA LEU A 126 -2.10 -7.60 -0.38
C LEU A 126 -0.96 -7.66 -1.37
N TYR A 127 -0.29 -8.80 -1.43
CA TYR A 127 0.85 -8.97 -2.33
C TYR A 127 0.45 -9.57 -3.68
N GLY A 128 1.09 -9.08 -4.74
CA GLY A 128 0.98 -9.64 -6.07
C GLY A 128 1.62 -11.03 -6.15
N TYR A 129 1.12 -11.86 -7.05
CA TYR A 129 1.72 -13.16 -7.29
C TYR A 129 1.48 -13.61 -8.72
N THR A 130 2.53 -14.20 -9.32
CA THR A 130 2.45 -14.66 -10.71
C THR A 130 1.24 -15.57 -10.95
N ARG A 131 0.45 -15.23 -11.97
CA ARG A 131 -0.77 -15.92 -12.45
C ARG A 131 -1.99 -15.93 -11.54
N SER A 132 -1.82 -15.71 -10.23
CA SER A 132 -2.92 -15.75 -9.27
C SER A 132 -3.51 -14.37 -8.98
N GLY A 133 -2.77 -13.30 -9.32
CA GLY A 133 -3.11 -11.93 -8.92
C GLY A 133 -2.76 -11.69 -7.45
N LEU A 134 -3.52 -10.82 -6.80
CA LEU A 134 -3.34 -10.53 -5.37
C LEU A 134 -3.57 -11.78 -4.51
N THR A 135 -2.93 -11.83 -3.34
CA THR A 135 -3.12 -12.88 -2.34
C THR A 135 -3.17 -12.31 -0.92
N ALA A 136 -3.93 -12.97 -0.04
CA ALA A 136 -3.90 -12.72 1.41
C ALA A 136 -2.76 -13.47 2.12
N ILE A 137 -2.02 -14.34 1.42
CA ILE A 137 -0.90 -15.08 2.03
C ILE A 137 0.23 -14.10 2.34
N GLY A 138 0.58 -14.01 3.62
CA GLY A 138 1.66 -13.13 4.07
C GLY A 138 1.30 -11.64 4.04
N ASN A 139 0.03 -11.31 3.82
CA ASN A 139 -0.46 -9.95 3.79
C ASN A 139 -0.14 -9.19 5.10
N GLN A 140 -0.26 -7.88 5.06
CA GLN A 140 -0.08 -7.04 6.23
C GLN A 140 -1.35 -6.26 6.55
N PHE A 141 -1.57 -6.01 7.84
CA PHE A 141 -2.65 -5.17 8.34
C PHE A 141 -2.05 -4.18 9.33
N TRP A 142 -2.19 -2.89 9.03
CA TRP A 142 -1.52 -1.80 9.72
C TRP A 142 -2.54 -0.89 10.40
N THR A 143 -2.30 -0.63 11.67
CA THR A 143 -2.93 0.43 12.44
C THR A 143 -1.84 1.29 13.09
N ASP A 144 -2.20 2.50 13.53
CA ASP A 144 -1.31 3.32 14.34
C ASP A 144 -1.72 3.25 15.81
N THR A 145 -0.87 2.72 16.69
CA THR A 145 -1.19 2.57 18.12
C THR A 145 -1.36 3.90 18.87
N SER A 146 -0.95 5.01 18.27
CA SER A 146 -1.10 6.35 18.83
C SER A 146 -2.34 7.09 18.32
N ILE A 147 -3.08 6.49 17.39
CA ILE A 147 -4.33 6.98 16.83
C ILE A 147 -5.44 7.04 17.90
N ARG A 148 -6.43 7.89 17.69
CA ARG A 148 -7.65 8.02 18.50
C ARG A 148 -8.90 7.83 17.63
N ALA A 149 -10.05 7.89 18.29
CA ALA A 149 -11.33 7.72 17.63
C ALA A 149 -11.55 8.87 16.63
N GLY A 150 -11.80 8.53 15.36
CA GLY A 150 -12.06 9.50 14.30
C GLY A 150 -10.82 10.06 13.60
N ASP A 151 -9.60 9.59 13.90
CA ASP A 151 -8.40 10.11 13.23
C ASP A 151 -8.25 9.61 11.77
N HIS A 152 -8.99 8.56 11.40
CA HIS A 152 -9.10 8.02 10.04
C HIS A 152 -7.75 7.65 9.39
N PHE A 153 -6.91 6.87 10.08
CA PHE A 153 -5.69 6.29 9.48
C PHE A 153 -6.05 5.50 8.21
N GLY A 154 -5.33 5.77 7.12
CA GLY A 154 -5.64 5.16 5.82
C GLY A 154 -6.65 5.92 4.98
N LEU A 155 -7.06 7.15 5.36
CA LEU A 155 -7.99 7.95 4.54
C LEU A 155 -7.46 8.24 3.12
N ASN A 156 -6.15 8.50 3.01
CA ASN A 156 -5.43 8.66 1.75
C ASN A 156 -4.14 7.83 1.81
N LEU A 157 -3.76 7.26 0.67
CA LEU A 157 -2.56 6.45 0.51
C LEU A 157 -1.71 6.95 -0.66
N ALA A 158 -0.39 6.79 -0.56
CA ALA A 158 0.53 6.92 -1.68
C ALA A 158 1.61 5.84 -1.59
N GLY A 159 1.73 5.03 -2.64
CA GLY A 159 2.79 4.06 -2.80
C GLY A 159 3.90 4.64 -3.67
N GLY A 160 5.14 4.22 -3.45
CA GLY A 160 6.24 4.62 -4.30
C GLY A 160 7.53 3.89 -3.99
N GLY A 161 8.52 4.13 -4.84
CA GLY A 161 9.79 3.41 -4.77
C GLY A 161 9.71 2.02 -5.41
N ALA A 162 10.85 1.33 -5.42
CA ALA A 162 10.98 -0.06 -5.87
C ALA A 162 12.16 -0.69 -5.13
N GLY A 163 12.13 -2.00 -4.92
CA GLY A 163 13.20 -2.71 -4.21
C GLY A 163 13.40 -2.18 -2.78
N ASP A 164 14.64 -1.83 -2.44
CA ASP A 164 15.05 -1.33 -1.12
C ASP A 164 14.56 0.10 -0.80
N GLY A 165 13.94 0.78 -1.76
CA GLY A 165 13.35 2.10 -1.59
C GLY A 165 11.82 2.11 -1.56
N SER A 166 11.15 0.95 -1.49
CA SER A 166 9.69 0.89 -1.45
C SER A 166 9.14 1.56 -0.18
N PHE A 167 8.06 2.31 -0.32
CA PHE A 167 7.38 2.95 0.80
C PHE A 167 5.88 3.05 0.58
N LEU A 168 5.17 3.18 1.69
CA LEU A 168 3.76 3.52 1.73
C LEU A 168 3.55 4.72 2.67
N ALA A 169 3.04 5.81 2.13
CA ALA A 169 2.57 6.97 2.89
C ALA A 169 1.08 6.84 3.19
N ILE A 170 0.71 7.07 4.44
CA ILE A 170 -0.62 6.84 5.00
C ILE A 170 -1.03 8.09 5.77
N SER A 171 -2.16 8.70 5.41
CA SER A 171 -2.66 9.87 6.16
C SER A 171 -3.49 9.48 7.37
N SER A 172 -3.41 10.32 8.40
CA SER A 172 -4.39 10.42 9.50
C SER A 172 -4.72 11.91 9.67
N PRO A 173 -5.59 12.47 8.82
CA PRO A 173 -5.79 13.92 8.78
C PRO A 173 -6.46 14.46 10.05
N ASN A 174 -7.20 13.62 10.77
CA ASN A 174 -7.89 14.00 12.01
C ASN A 174 -7.04 13.73 13.26
N ARG A 175 -5.77 13.38 13.10
CA ARG A 175 -4.89 13.14 14.23
C ARG A 175 -4.58 14.42 15.01
N ASP A 176 -4.72 14.35 16.32
CA ASP A 176 -4.25 15.39 17.24
C ASP A 176 -2.71 15.49 17.28
N VAL A 177 -2.18 16.72 17.26
CA VAL A 177 -0.75 17.01 17.40
C VAL A 177 -0.53 17.92 18.62
N GLY A 178 -0.21 17.30 19.76
CA GLY A 178 -0.08 18.01 21.02
C GLY A 178 -1.43 18.55 21.49
N ALA A 179 -1.59 19.88 21.53
CA ALA A 179 -2.86 20.53 21.88
C ALA A 179 -3.70 20.94 20.65
N ALA A 180 -3.14 20.81 19.43
CA ALA A 180 -3.85 21.10 18.20
C ALA A 180 -4.72 19.88 17.83
N VAL A 181 -6.02 20.07 17.88
CA VAL A 181 -7.02 19.03 17.59
C VAL A 181 -7.17 18.86 16.09
N ASP A 182 -7.23 17.64 15.58
CA ASP A 182 -7.41 17.37 14.14
C ASP A 182 -6.38 18.13 13.26
N ALA A 183 -5.14 18.27 13.72
CA ALA A 183 -4.10 18.95 12.96
C ALA A 183 -3.54 18.10 11.81
N GLY A 184 -3.62 16.77 11.95
CA GLY A 184 -3.29 15.81 10.92
C GLY A 184 -1.83 15.36 10.90
N ALA A 185 -1.61 14.20 10.29
CA ALA A 185 -0.31 13.59 10.10
C ALA A 185 -0.24 12.71 8.85
N VAL A 186 0.98 12.45 8.39
CA VAL A 186 1.31 11.41 7.40
C VAL A 186 2.34 10.47 7.99
N THR A 187 2.00 9.19 8.07
CA THR A 187 2.92 8.12 8.45
C THR A 187 3.50 7.51 7.18
N VAL A 188 4.83 7.43 7.09
CA VAL A 188 5.54 6.73 6.01
C VAL A 188 6.15 5.45 6.58
N LEU A 189 5.71 4.32 6.04
CA LEU A 189 6.28 3.00 6.27
C LEU A 189 7.21 2.65 5.10
N TYR A 190 8.33 2.01 5.40
CA TYR A 190 9.30 1.58 4.41
C TYR A 190 9.32 0.07 4.31
N GLY A 191 9.55 -0.46 3.11
CA GLY A 191 9.85 -1.87 2.92
C GLY A 191 11.16 -2.25 3.62
N ASP A 192 11.31 -3.51 4.00
CA ASP A 192 12.57 -4.02 4.57
C ASP A 192 13.67 -4.22 3.51
N GLY A 193 13.37 -3.95 2.24
CA GLY A 193 14.22 -4.21 1.07
C GLY A 193 14.34 -5.70 0.70
N TYR A 194 13.48 -6.53 1.29
CA TYR A 194 13.32 -7.94 1.02
C TYR A 194 11.82 -8.28 0.91
N VAL A 195 11.53 -9.58 0.76
CA VAL A 195 10.18 -10.11 0.50
C VAL A 195 9.23 -10.13 1.69
N ASN A 196 9.56 -9.45 2.81
CA ASN A 196 8.68 -9.45 4.00
C ASN A 196 7.75 -8.23 4.06
N GLY A 197 7.96 -7.23 3.20
CA GLY A 197 7.11 -6.05 3.09
C GLY A 197 7.48 -4.91 4.02
N LEU A 198 6.47 -4.13 4.42
CA LEU A 198 6.67 -2.94 5.25
C LEU A 198 7.14 -3.32 6.66
N VAL A 199 7.94 -2.46 7.28
CA VAL A 199 8.42 -2.63 8.66
C VAL A 199 8.12 -1.39 9.52
N PRO A 200 7.93 -1.58 10.84
CA PRO A 200 7.70 -0.45 11.74
C PRO A 200 9.00 0.32 12.05
N ASP A 201 10.15 -0.36 11.96
CA ASP A 201 11.45 0.23 12.23
C ASP A 201 11.82 1.22 11.12
N GLY A 202 12.22 2.43 11.52
CA GLY A 202 12.53 3.50 10.57
C GLY A 202 11.30 4.24 10.02
N ARG A 203 10.08 3.91 10.46
CA ARG A 203 8.89 4.66 10.09
C ARG A 203 9.02 6.14 10.44
N GLN A 204 8.45 6.99 9.61
CA GLN A 204 8.38 8.43 9.83
C GLN A 204 6.96 8.87 10.05
N VAL A 205 6.76 9.85 10.93
CA VAL A 205 5.48 10.52 11.11
C VAL A 205 5.73 12.00 10.89
N TRP A 206 5.08 12.56 9.88
CA TRP A 206 5.20 13.96 9.51
C TRP A 206 3.91 14.70 9.84
N THR A 207 4.09 15.91 10.37
CA THR A 207 3.06 16.90 10.68
C THR A 207 3.61 18.27 10.27
N GLN A 208 2.81 19.34 10.29
CA GLN A 208 3.37 20.70 10.07
C GLN A 208 4.49 21.05 11.06
N ASN A 209 4.46 20.52 12.28
CA ASN A 209 5.53 20.71 13.27
C ASN A 209 6.87 19.97 12.94
N SER A 210 6.91 19.15 11.89
CA SER A 210 8.10 18.35 11.57
C SER A 210 9.22 19.21 10.98
N PRO A 211 10.51 18.92 11.29
CA PRO A 211 11.63 19.70 10.77
C PRO A 211 11.60 19.82 9.23
N GLY A 212 11.66 21.05 8.73
CA GLY A 212 11.65 21.34 7.29
C GLY A 212 10.26 21.49 6.66
N ILE A 213 9.19 21.16 7.39
CA ILE A 213 7.81 21.51 7.01
C ILE A 213 7.52 22.87 7.64
N GLY A 214 7.19 23.85 6.80
CA GLY A 214 7.11 25.25 7.22
C GLY A 214 5.72 25.66 7.66
N ASP A 215 5.34 25.35 8.91
CA ASP A 215 4.39 26.09 9.75
C ASP A 215 4.35 25.45 11.15
N ALA A 216 3.53 25.95 12.07
CA ALA A 216 3.10 25.17 13.23
C ALA A 216 1.78 24.44 12.90
N CYS A 217 1.49 23.35 13.61
CA CYS A 217 0.16 22.75 13.57
C CYS A 217 -0.85 23.68 14.25
N GLU A 218 -1.90 24.08 13.55
CA GLU A 218 -3.14 24.57 14.15
C GLU A 218 -4.23 23.49 14.19
N SER A 219 -5.21 23.68 15.07
CA SER A 219 -6.36 22.79 15.08
C SER A 219 -7.09 22.86 13.74
N TYR A 220 -7.46 21.71 13.19
CA TYR A 220 -8.20 21.57 11.94
C TYR A 220 -7.43 21.93 10.65
N ASP A 221 -6.09 21.95 10.70
CA ASP A 221 -5.28 22.06 9.47
C ASP A 221 -5.37 20.82 8.58
N LEU A 222 -5.64 19.67 9.20
CA LEU A 222 -5.84 18.40 8.52
C LEU A 222 -4.66 18.03 7.60
N PHE A 223 -3.42 18.18 8.06
CA PHE A 223 -2.22 17.80 7.31
C PHE A 223 -2.36 16.35 6.80
N GLY A 224 -2.27 16.20 5.48
CA GLY A 224 -2.46 14.92 4.80
C GLY A 224 -3.89 14.59 4.34
N PHE A 225 -4.83 15.53 4.42
CA PHE A 225 -6.22 15.36 3.96
C PHE A 225 -6.37 15.37 2.43
N GLY A 226 -5.49 16.08 1.73
CA GLY A 226 -5.50 16.09 0.27
C GLY A 226 -5.22 14.70 -0.31
N ARG A 227 -5.87 14.34 -1.42
CA ARG A 227 -5.57 13.09 -2.13
C ARG A 227 -4.14 13.11 -2.66
N TYR A 228 -3.41 12.03 -2.44
CA TYR A 228 -2.12 11.79 -3.08
C TYR A 228 -2.33 11.18 -4.47
N GLY A 229 -1.41 11.44 -5.40
CA GLY A 229 -1.37 10.77 -6.70
C GLY A 229 -0.48 9.54 -6.64
N GLY A 230 -0.94 8.45 -7.27
CA GLY A 230 -0.14 7.29 -7.68
C GLY A 230 -0.16 7.17 -9.20
#